data_AF-Q9U256-F1
#
_entry.id   AF-Q9U256-F1
#
_cell.length_a   1.000
_cell.length_b   1.000
_cell.length_c   1.000
_cell.angle_alpha   90.00
_cell.angle_beta   90.00
_cell.angle_gamma   90.00
#
_symmetry.space_group_name_H-M   'P 1'
#
loop_
_entity.id
_entity.type
_entity.pdbx_description
1 polymer ?
#
loop_
_entity_poly.entity_id
_entity_poly.type
_entity_poly.pdbx_seq_one_letter_code
_entity_poly.pdbx_strand_id
1 'polypeptide(L)'
;MRGLLVATWIFVSVAASATPTTTTKSPPPTTTTLSPQILKAKLPPVVKNATWECGTDEFTKSISEGEIQAKCPKLRDHINSCCLQHDGCYEAQSGQKFCDDTFCSCLERRSRSSKSCHDESAPLFCDLVRTFGDGAYEASGPNASTTEESPAEKDDYDYESHVAGLNATPSSST
;
A
#
# COMPACT_ATOMS: atom_id res chain seq x y z
N MET A 1 30.94 -39.46 -15.82
CA MET A 1 30.51 -38.10 -15.43
C MET A 1 29.01 -38.11 -15.14
N ARG A 2 28.61 -38.46 -13.93
CA ARG A 2 27.24 -38.29 -13.38
C ARG A 2 27.42 -38.20 -11.86
N GLY A 3 27.77 -37.02 -11.37
CA GLY A 3 27.94 -36.75 -9.95
C GLY A 3 26.58 -36.62 -9.29
N LEU A 4 26.29 -37.52 -8.35
CA LEU A 4 25.04 -37.58 -7.60
C LEU A 4 25.07 -36.48 -6.53
N LEU A 5 24.22 -35.46 -6.67
CA LEU A 5 24.04 -34.38 -5.70
C LEU A 5 23.34 -34.95 -4.45
N VAL A 6 24.10 -35.17 -3.38
CA VAL A 6 23.55 -35.50 -2.05
C VAL A 6 23.16 -34.20 -1.37
N ALA A 7 21.88 -33.83 -1.46
CA ALA A 7 21.32 -32.71 -0.71
C ALA A 7 21.11 -33.15 0.75
N THR A 8 22.02 -32.79 1.65
CA THR A 8 21.86 -32.98 3.09
C THR A 8 20.92 -31.92 3.65
N TRP A 9 19.71 -32.34 4.00
CA TRP A 9 18.70 -31.51 4.68
C TRP A 9 19.00 -31.45 6.17
N ILE A 10 19.65 -30.38 6.64
CA ILE A 10 19.77 -30.10 8.08
C ILE A 10 18.44 -29.50 8.54
N PHE A 11 17.63 -30.31 9.22
CA PHE A 11 16.44 -29.86 9.94
C PHE A 11 16.87 -29.15 11.23
N VAL A 12 16.86 -27.81 11.24
CA VAL A 12 16.95 -27.02 12.48
C VAL A 12 15.55 -26.96 13.08
N SER A 13 15.31 -27.74 14.14
CA SER A 13 14.07 -27.70 14.91
C SER A 13 14.07 -26.47 15.81
N VAL A 14 13.42 -25.39 15.39
CA VAL A 14 13.07 -24.29 16.29
C VAL A 14 11.87 -24.73 17.12
N ALA A 15 12.10 -24.98 18.40
CA ALA A 15 11.05 -25.19 19.39
C ALA A 15 10.31 -23.86 19.64
N ALA A 16 9.36 -23.53 18.77
CA ALA A 16 8.47 -22.39 18.97
C ALA A 16 7.44 -22.77 20.04
N SER A 17 7.65 -22.26 21.26
CA SER A 17 6.68 -22.26 22.33
C SER A 17 5.39 -21.59 21.85
N ALA A 18 4.33 -22.37 21.74
CA ALA A 18 3.00 -21.93 21.35
C ALA A 18 2.42 -21.00 22.43
N THR A 19 2.61 -19.68 22.27
CA THR A 19 1.70 -18.73 22.89
C THR A 19 0.35 -18.85 22.18
N PRO A 20 -0.77 -18.96 22.90
CA PRO A 20 -2.09 -19.09 22.31
C PRO A 20 -2.38 -17.86 21.46
N THR A 21 -2.29 -18.02 20.15
CA THR A 21 -2.73 -17.04 19.16
C THR A 21 -4.23 -16.90 19.34
N THR A 22 -4.65 -15.83 19.97
CA THR A 22 -6.04 -15.37 19.93
C THR A 22 -6.35 -15.16 18.46
N THR A 23 -7.07 -16.10 17.86
CA THR A 23 -7.56 -16.00 16.49
C THR A 23 -8.52 -14.83 16.44
N THR A 24 -7.99 -13.63 16.22
CA THR A 24 -8.77 -12.46 15.83
C THR A 24 -9.29 -12.78 14.43
N LYS A 25 -10.46 -13.42 14.40
CA LYS A 25 -11.27 -13.63 13.22
C LYS A 25 -11.41 -12.26 12.57
N SER A 26 -10.72 -12.02 11.44
CA SER A 26 -10.91 -10.78 10.69
C SER A 26 -12.41 -10.57 10.52
N PRO A 27 -12.94 -9.39 10.91
CA PRO A 27 -14.34 -9.12 10.70
C PRO A 27 -14.65 -9.32 9.21
N PRO A 28 -15.83 -9.87 8.88
CA PRO A 28 -16.21 -10.09 7.49
C PRO A 28 -16.08 -8.77 6.72
N PRO A 29 -15.68 -8.81 5.43
CA PRO A 29 -15.53 -7.60 4.63
C PRO A 29 -16.83 -6.82 4.73
N THR A 30 -16.74 -5.62 5.30
CA THR A 30 -17.90 -4.73 5.36
C THR A 30 -18.13 -4.28 3.93
N THR A 31 -18.98 -4.99 3.20
CA THR A 31 -19.43 -4.59 1.88
C THR A 31 -20.24 -3.31 2.06
N THR A 32 -19.53 -2.18 2.13
CA THR A 32 -20.16 -0.87 2.22
C THR A 32 -20.78 -0.64 0.86
N THR A 33 -22.09 -0.85 0.78
CA THR A 33 -22.86 -0.58 -0.44
C THR A 33 -22.67 0.88 -0.81
N LEU A 34 -21.97 1.12 -1.92
CA LEU A 34 -21.75 2.46 -2.43
C LEU A 34 -23.09 3.13 -2.74
N SER A 35 -23.21 4.41 -2.41
CA SER A 35 -24.41 5.19 -2.75
C SER A 35 -24.61 5.20 -4.28
N PRO A 36 -25.85 5.15 -4.79
CA PRO A 36 -26.13 5.26 -6.22
C PRO A 36 -25.53 6.51 -6.88
N GLN A 37 -25.33 7.58 -6.10
CA GLN A 37 -24.71 8.82 -6.58
C GLN A 37 -23.23 8.60 -6.92
N ILE A 38 -22.48 7.91 -6.05
CA ILE A 38 -21.06 7.58 -6.25
C ILE A 38 -20.89 6.64 -7.44
N LEU A 39 -21.78 5.65 -7.59
CA LEU A 39 -21.75 4.73 -8.73
C LEU A 39 -21.99 5.43 -10.08
N LYS A 40 -22.78 6.50 -10.09
CA LYS A 40 -23.11 7.29 -11.29
C LYS A 40 -22.20 8.51 -11.48
N ALA A 41 -21.34 8.82 -10.53
CA ALA A 41 -20.46 9.97 -10.61
C ALA A 41 -19.56 9.87 -11.85
N LYS A 42 -19.33 11.01 -12.50
CA LYS A 42 -18.41 11.11 -13.63
C LYS A 42 -16.98 10.89 -13.14
N LEU A 43 -16.21 10.04 -13.82
CA LEU A 43 -14.80 9.86 -13.51
C LEU A 43 -14.01 11.16 -13.72
N PRO A 44 -12.97 11.42 -12.91
CA PRO A 44 -12.13 12.59 -13.09
C PRO A 44 -11.39 12.54 -14.45
N PRO A 45 -11.09 13.69 -15.06
CA PRO A 45 -10.29 13.74 -16.27
C PRO A 45 -8.89 13.17 -16.02
N VAL A 46 -8.34 12.49 -17.03
CA VAL A 46 -6.99 11.92 -16.95
C VAL A 46 -5.99 13.01 -17.32
N VAL A 47 -5.11 13.37 -16.39
CA VAL A 47 -3.98 14.26 -16.66
C VAL A 47 -2.80 13.39 -17.07
N LYS A 48 -2.36 13.51 -18.32
CA LYS A 48 -1.27 12.70 -18.86
C LYS A 48 0.07 13.12 -18.26
N ASN A 49 0.90 12.15 -17.90
CA ASN A 49 2.24 12.38 -17.34
C ASN A 49 2.25 13.32 -16.12
N ALA A 50 1.16 13.35 -15.34
CA ALA A 50 1.14 14.09 -14.09
C ALA A 50 2.14 13.47 -13.08
N THR A 51 2.64 14.30 -12.16
CA THR A 51 3.33 13.85 -10.96
C THR A 51 2.47 12.83 -10.22
N TRP A 52 3.10 11.79 -9.70
CA TRP A 52 2.39 10.75 -8.95
C TRP A 52 2.01 11.27 -7.56
N GLU A 53 0.72 11.24 -7.23
CA GLU A 53 0.19 11.83 -5.99
C GLU A 53 -0.43 10.80 -5.05
N CYS A 54 -0.48 9.52 -5.43
CA CYS A 54 -1.08 8.50 -4.54
C CYS A 54 -0.17 8.23 -3.33
N GLY A 55 -0.39 8.89 -2.20
CA GLY A 55 0.39 8.69 -0.98
C GLY A 55 0.49 9.98 -0.17
N THR A 56 0.83 9.86 1.11
CA THR A 56 0.88 11.01 2.05
C THR A 56 2.24 11.71 2.06
N ASP A 57 3.28 10.99 1.69
CA ASP A 57 4.67 11.44 1.72
C ASP A 57 5.46 10.80 0.56
N GLU A 58 6.70 11.23 0.34
CA GLU A 58 7.53 10.75 -0.77
C GLU A 58 7.77 9.23 -0.73
N PHE A 59 7.88 8.63 0.46
CA PHE A 59 8.11 7.20 0.61
C PHE A 59 6.89 6.39 0.19
N THR A 60 5.71 6.74 0.71
CA THR A 60 4.45 6.08 0.38
C THR A 60 4.03 6.33 -1.07
N LYS A 61 4.30 7.53 -1.62
CA LYS A 61 4.15 7.83 -3.06
C LYS A 61 5.04 6.94 -3.92
N SER A 62 6.31 6.77 -3.55
CA SER A 62 7.24 5.91 -4.29
C SER A 62 6.79 4.44 -4.30
N ILE A 63 6.39 3.91 -3.14
CA ILE A 63 5.90 2.52 -3.03
C ILE A 63 4.65 2.30 -3.88
N SER A 64 3.66 3.18 -3.76
CA SER A 64 2.40 3.04 -4.48
C SER A 64 2.59 3.22 -6.00
N GLU A 65 3.51 4.10 -6.43
CA GLU A 65 3.85 4.23 -7.84
C GLU A 65 4.49 2.95 -8.37
N GLY A 66 5.41 2.37 -7.61
CA GLY A 66 6.08 1.11 -7.95
C GLY A 66 5.10 -0.04 -8.15
N GLU A 67 4.11 -0.18 -7.27
CA GLU A 67 3.02 -1.18 -7.40
C GLU A 67 2.27 -1.03 -8.74
N ILE A 68 1.91 0.21 -9.11
CA ILE A 68 1.15 0.47 -10.35
C ILE A 68 2.03 0.36 -11.59
N GLN A 69 3.28 0.80 -11.53
CA GLN A 69 4.24 0.63 -12.61
C GLN A 69 4.55 -0.86 -12.87
N ALA A 70 4.59 -1.69 -11.83
CA ALA A 70 4.83 -3.12 -11.95
C ALA A 70 3.61 -3.88 -12.52
N LYS A 71 2.40 -3.57 -12.04
CA LYS A 71 1.20 -4.36 -12.36
C LYS A 71 0.38 -3.83 -13.53
N CYS A 72 0.29 -2.52 -13.71
CA CYS A 72 -0.50 -1.92 -14.78
C CYS A 72 0.03 -0.53 -15.22
N PRO A 73 1.24 -0.45 -15.78
CA PRO A 73 1.87 0.84 -16.12
C PRO A 73 1.04 1.68 -17.11
N LYS A 74 0.26 1.03 -17.98
CA LYS A 74 -0.66 1.71 -18.92
C LYS A 74 -1.81 2.44 -18.24
N LEU A 75 -2.11 2.11 -16.98
CA LEU A 75 -3.15 2.72 -16.17
C LEU A 75 -2.62 3.75 -15.18
N ARG A 76 -1.30 4.00 -15.15
CA ARG A 76 -0.68 4.96 -14.22
C ARG A 76 -1.45 6.28 -14.14
N ASP A 77 -1.58 6.99 -15.26
CA ASP A 77 -2.27 8.30 -15.28
C ASP A 77 -3.77 8.19 -14.92
N HIS A 78 -4.40 7.06 -15.25
CA HIS A 78 -5.79 6.80 -14.91
C HIS A 78 -6.00 6.60 -13.41
N ILE A 79 -5.13 5.83 -12.76
CA ILE A 79 -5.14 5.60 -11.31
C ILE A 79 -4.77 6.90 -10.59
N ASN A 80 -3.75 7.60 -11.06
CA ASN A 80 -3.33 8.87 -10.47
C ASN A 80 -4.43 9.94 -10.51
N SER A 81 -5.27 9.94 -11.55
CA SER A 81 -6.43 10.85 -11.60
C SER A 81 -7.45 10.61 -10.48
N CYS A 82 -7.51 9.39 -9.92
CA CYS A 82 -8.33 9.11 -8.74
C CYS A 82 -7.69 9.70 -7.47
N CYS A 83 -6.36 9.63 -7.34
CA CYS A 83 -5.63 10.20 -6.21
C CYS A 83 -5.74 11.72 -6.19
N LEU A 84 -5.49 12.39 -7.32
CA LEU A 84 -5.69 13.83 -7.47
C LEU A 84 -7.11 14.29 -7.10
N GLN A 85 -8.14 13.51 -7.44
CA GLN A 85 -9.52 13.81 -7.05
C GLN A 85 -9.76 13.57 -5.54
N HIS A 86 -9.12 12.55 -4.98
CA HIS A 86 -9.25 12.18 -3.57
C HIS A 86 -8.57 13.20 -2.66
N ASP A 87 -7.36 13.62 -3.00
CA ASP A 87 -6.63 14.69 -2.30
C ASP A 87 -7.47 15.97 -2.29
N GLY A 88 -8.00 16.39 -3.45
CA GLY A 88 -8.90 17.54 -3.52
C GLY A 88 -10.21 17.36 -2.75
N CYS A 89 -10.71 16.13 -2.60
CA CYS A 89 -11.89 15.84 -1.78
C CYS A 89 -11.60 15.96 -0.28
N TYR A 90 -10.40 15.52 0.13
CA TYR A 90 -9.86 15.65 1.47
C TYR A 90 -9.63 17.12 1.81
N GLU A 91 -8.95 17.89 0.95
CA GLU A 91 -8.78 19.34 1.10
C GLU A 91 -10.12 20.08 1.24
N ALA A 92 -11.13 19.65 0.47
CA ALA A 92 -12.49 20.20 0.54
C ALA A 92 -13.27 19.73 1.78
N GLN A 93 -12.72 18.83 2.59
CA GLN A 93 -13.33 18.28 3.79
C GLN A 93 -14.75 17.76 3.55
N SER A 94 -14.96 17.06 2.42
CA SER A 94 -16.30 16.59 2.00
C SER A 94 -16.82 15.37 2.78
N GLY A 95 -16.17 15.03 3.90
CA GLY A 95 -16.40 13.83 4.69
C GLY A 95 -15.53 12.67 4.23
N GLN A 96 -14.67 12.17 5.13
CA GLN A 96 -13.69 11.12 4.83
C GLN A 96 -14.31 9.92 4.12
N LYS A 97 -15.38 9.34 4.70
CA LYS A 97 -16.08 8.19 4.11
C LYS A 97 -16.57 8.48 2.69
N PHE A 98 -17.09 9.68 2.42
CA PHE A 98 -17.56 10.05 1.09
C PHE A 98 -16.38 10.14 0.09
N CYS A 99 -15.28 10.74 0.52
CA CYS A 99 -14.07 10.82 -0.29
C CYS A 99 -13.50 9.43 -0.59
N ASP A 100 -13.38 8.57 0.42
CA ASP A 100 -12.85 7.20 0.27
C ASP A 100 -13.75 6.34 -0.62
N ASP A 101 -15.08 6.41 -0.44
CA ASP A 101 -16.01 5.66 -1.29
C ASP A 101 -15.94 6.13 -2.76
N THR A 102 -15.77 7.43 -2.98
CA THR A 102 -15.59 8.02 -4.32
C THR A 102 -14.27 7.57 -4.95
N PHE A 103 -13.19 7.56 -4.17
CA PHE A 103 -11.88 7.07 -4.58
C PHE A 103 -11.91 5.58 -4.92
N CYS A 104 -12.45 4.73 -4.05
CA CYS A 104 -12.61 3.30 -4.28
C CYS A 104 -13.42 3.01 -5.55
N SER A 105 -14.52 3.74 -5.77
CA SER A 105 -15.31 3.65 -7.00
C SER A 105 -14.50 4.06 -8.24
N CYS A 106 -13.69 5.11 -8.13
CA CYS A 106 -12.81 5.54 -9.22
C CYS A 106 -11.79 4.46 -9.56
N LEU A 107 -11.09 3.91 -8.55
CA LEU A 107 -10.09 2.85 -8.72
C LEU A 107 -10.70 1.60 -9.35
N GLU A 108 -11.84 1.11 -8.83
CA GLU A 108 -12.56 -0.05 -9.36
C GLU A 108 -12.82 0.12 -10.85
N ARG A 109 -13.34 1.28 -11.28
CA ARG A 109 -13.71 1.54 -12.67
C ARG A 109 -12.50 1.76 -13.58
N ARG A 110 -11.46 2.43 -13.10
CA ARG A 110 -10.24 2.72 -13.87
C ARG A 110 -9.36 1.49 -14.06
N SER A 111 -9.42 0.54 -13.13
CA SER A 111 -8.58 -0.66 -13.13
C SER A 111 -9.12 -1.81 -13.97
N ARG A 112 -10.39 -1.82 -14.38
CA ARG A 112 -11.07 -2.97 -15.05
C ARG A 112 -10.36 -3.58 -16.26
N SER A 113 -9.53 -2.83 -16.97
CA SER A 113 -8.77 -3.34 -18.12
C SER A 113 -7.49 -4.10 -17.72
N SER A 114 -7.14 -4.11 -16.44
CA SER A 114 -6.04 -4.89 -15.86
C SER A 114 -6.53 -5.72 -14.69
N LYS A 115 -6.51 -7.05 -14.84
CA LYS A 115 -6.95 -7.98 -13.78
C LYS A 115 -6.18 -7.78 -12.48
N SER A 116 -4.85 -7.64 -12.53
CA SER A 116 -4.01 -7.46 -11.35
C SER A 116 -4.35 -6.17 -10.60
N CYS A 117 -4.47 -5.04 -11.32
CA CYS A 117 -4.82 -3.79 -10.65
C CYS A 117 -6.29 -3.73 -10.22
N HIS A 118 -7.19 -4.45 -10.90
CA HIS A 118 -8.60 -4.48 -10.54
C HIS A 118 -8.89 -5.35 -9.33
N ASP A 119 -8.28 -6.53 -9.27
CA ASP A 119 -8.56 -7.52 -8.24
C ASP A 119 -7.61 -7.41 -7.04
N GLU A 120 -6.48 -6.72 -7.18
CA GLU A 120 -5.46 -6.59 -6.12
C GLU A 120 -5.18 -5.14 -5.75
N SER A 121 -4.59 -4.34 -6.64
CA SER A 121 -4.08 -2.99 -6.28
C SER A 121 -5.21 -2.02 -5.94
N ALA A 122 -6.32 -2.03 -6.68
CA ALA A 122 -7.47 -1.16 -6.40
C ALA A 122 -8.14 -1.49 -5.05
N PRO A 123 -8.43 -2.77 -4.71
CA PRO A 123 -8.87 -3.15 -3.38
C PRO A 123 -7.85 -2.78 -2.29
N LEU A 124 -6.56 -3.04 -2.51
CA LEU A 124 -5.50 -2.69 -1.56
C LEU A 124 -5.48 -1.19 -1.23
N PHE A 125 -5.46 -0.33 -2.26
CA PHE A 125 -5.48 1.11 -2.06
C PHE A 125 -6.78 1.59 -1.42
N CYS A 126 -7.92 1.00 -1.78
CA CYS A 126 -9.21 1.29 -1.15
C CYS A 126 -9.21 0.95 0.36
N ASP A 127 -8.67 -0.22 0.73
CA ASP A 127 -8.59 -0.65 2.12
C ASP A 127 -7.62 0.21 2.92
N LEU A 128 -6.49 0.61 2.32
CA LEU A 128 -5.51 1.48 2.97
C LEU A 128 -6.11 2.85 3.33
N VAL A 129 -6.78 3.55 2.40
CA VAL A 129 -7.35 4.88 2.71
C VAL A 129 -8.47 4.80 3.75
N ARG A 130 -9.27 3.72 3.74
CA ARG A 130 -10.33 3.53 4.73
C ARG A 130 -9.81 3.18 6.12
N THR A 131 -8.65 2.52 6.19
CA THR A 131 -8.09 2.03 7.46
C THR A 131 -7.14 3.06 8.10
N PHE A 132 -6.38 3.78 7.28
CA PHE A 132 -5.27 4.65 7.72
C PHE A 132 -5.36 6.08 7.17
N GLY A 133 -6.43 6.44 6.46
CA GLY A 133 -6.58 7.77 5.85
C GLY A 133 -7.11 8.85 6.78
N ASP A 134 -7.39 8.54 8.04
CA ASP A 134 -7.94 9.48 9.04
C ASP A 134 -6.97 10.64 9.30
N GLY A 135 -5.70 10.34 9.57
CA GLY A 135 -4.68 11.37 9.77
C GLY A 135 -4.48 12.27 8.53
N ALA A 136 -4.47 11.67 7.34
CA ALA A 136 -4.36 12.42 6.08
C ALA A 136 -5.58 13.31 5.82
N TYR A 137 -6.78 12.81 6.12
CA TYR A 137 -8.01 13.58 6.02
C TYR A 137 -8.00 14.78 6.96
N GLU A 138 -7.67 14.59 8.24
CA GLU A 138 -7.62 15.69 9.21
C GLU A 138 -6.53 16.72 8.85
N ALA A 139 -5.36 16.25 8.43
CA ALA A 139 -4.23 17.11 8.04
C ALA A 139 -4.48 17.94 6.77
N SER A 140 -5.38 17.49 5.89
CA SER A 140 -5.75 18.23 4.67
C SER A 140 -6.70 19.42 4.93
N GLY A 141 -7.26 19.53 6.14
CA GLY A 141 -8.22 20.58 6.48
C GLY A 141 -7.57 21.97 6.59
N PRO A 142 -8.31 23.06 6.34
CA PRO A 142 -7.78 24.43 6.33
C PRO A 142 -7.24 24.91 7.68
N ASN A 143 -7.62 24.26 8.79
CA ASN A 143 -7.18 24.57 10.14
C ASN A 143 -6.24 23.49 10.72
N ALA A 144 -5.68 22.63 9.87
CA ALA A 144 -4.67 21.67 10.30
C ALA A 144 -3.51 22.44 10.93
N SER A 145 -3.51 22.51 12.26
CA SER A 145 -2.38 23.04 13.00
C SER A 145 -1.24 22.07 12.79
N THR A 146 -0.14 22.57 12.25
CA THR A 146 1.12 21.85 12.08
C THR A 146 1.57 21.35 13.46
N THR A 147 1.05 20.20 13.88
CA THR A 147 1.55 19.52 15.07
C THR A 147 2.84 18.89 14.60
N GLU A 148 3.92 19.44 15.17
CA GLU A 148 5.30 19.23 14.76
C GLU A 148 5.59 17.78 14.40
N GLU A 149 6.31 17.64 13.28
CA GLU A 149 6.96 16.43 12.79
C GLU A 149 7.37 15.56 13.99
N SER A 150 6.64 14.46 14.19
CA SER A 150 6.96 13.47 15.21
C SER A 150 8.45 13.15 15.05
N PRO A 151 9.28 13.27 16.10
CA PRO A 151 10.73 13.22 15.96
C PRO A 151 11.09 11.95 15.22
N ALA A 152 11.77 12.10 14.09
CA ALA A 152 12.29 11.02 13.26
C ALA A 152 12.63 9.82 14.14
N GLU A 153 11.83 8.76 14.02
CA GLU A 153 12.09 7.49 14.66
C GLU A 153 13.47 7.06 14.17
N LYS A 154 14.46 7.11 15.06
CA LYS A 154 15.78 6.57 14.77
C LYS A 154 15.57 5.06 14.71
N ASP A 155 15.50 4.52 13.50
CA ASP A 155 15.59 3.09 13.30
C ASP A 155 17.01 2.66 13.72
N ASP A 156 17.10 1.82 14.73
CA ASP A 156 18.36 1.22 15.18
C ASP A 156 18.79 0.06 14.27
N TYR A 157 18.27 0.00 13.05
CA TYR A 157 18.48 -1.09 12.12
C TYR A 157 19.87 -0.98 11.46
N ASP A 158 20.87 -1.52 12.14
CA ASP A 158 22.24 -1.65 11.65
C ASP A 158 22.33 -2.67 10.49
N TYR A 159 22.08 -2.17 9.28
CA TYR A 159 22.22 -2.91 8.03
C TYR A 159 23.65 -3.46 7.82
N GLU A 160 24.68 -2.77 8.33
CA GLU A 160 26.08 -3.17 8.16
C GLU A 160 26.39 -4.48 8.91
N SER A 161 25.81 -4.70 10.10
CA SER A 161 25.99 -5.95 10.85
C SER A 161 25.50 -7.20 10.10
N HIS A 162 24.40 -7.09 9.36
CA HIS A 162 23.84 -8.20 8.59
C HIS A 162 24.71 -8.58 7.39
N VAL A 163 25.27 -7.60 6.68
CA VAL A 163 26.18 -7.84 5.56
C VAL A 163 27.52 -8.39 6.06
N ALA A 164 28.03 -7.89 7.19
CA ALA A 164 29.23 -8.42 7.82
C ALA A 164 29.08 -9.89 8.27
N GLY A 165 27.89 -10.27 8.78
CA GLY A 165 27.59 -11.65 9.17
C GLY A 165 27.65 -12.65 8.02
N LEU A 166 27.25 -12.25 6.80
CA LEU A 166 27.31 -13.12 5.62
C LEU A 166 28.76 -13.32 5.13
N ASN A 167 29.61 -12.29 5.27
CA ASN A 167 31.00 -12.35 4.85
C ASN A 167 31.92 -13.07 5.86
N ALA A 168 31.47 -13.26 7.11
CA ALA A 168 32.27 -13.88 8.16
C ALA A 168 32.20 -15.42 8.18
N THR A 169 31.38 -16.07 7.35
CA THR A 169 31.34 -17.54 7.27
C THR A 169 32.55 -18.06 6.48
N PRO A 170 33.53 -18.71 7.12
CA PRO A 170 34.70 -19.21 6.41
C PRO A 170 34.29 -20.46 5.63
N SER A 171 34.64 -20.45 4.35
CA SER A 171 34.64 -21.58 3.43
C SER A 171 35.43 -22.76 4.04
N SER A 172 34.76 -23.56 4.85
CA SER A 172 35.32 -24.76 5.44
C SER A 172 35.36 -25.83 4.36
N SER A 173 36.56 -25.99 3.81
CA SER A 173 36.98 -27.05 2.91
C SER A 173 37.08 -28.35 3.71
N THR A 174 36.60 -29.47 3.17
CA THR A 174 37.30 -30.76 3.06
C THR A 174 36.55 -31.61 2.05
#